data_AF-A0A7J4EXA0-F1
#
_entry.id   AF-A0A7J4EXA0-F1
#
_cell.length_a   1.000
_cell.length_b   1.000
_cell.length_c   1.000
_cell.angle_alpha   90.00
_cell.angle_beta   90.00
_cell.angle_gamma   90.00
#
_symmetry.space_group_name_H-M   'P 1'
#
loop_
_entity.id
_entity.type
_entity.pdbx_description
1 polymer ?
#
loop_
_entity_poly.entity_id
_entity_poly.type
_entity_poly.pdbx_seq_one_letter_code
_entity_poly.pdbx_strand_id
1 'polypeptide(L)' 'MVFEEAMNRLFKKKICLRCNARNPWRAEKCRKCGYSKLRPKAKEPRG' A
#
# COMPACT_ATOMS: atom_id res chain seq x y z
N MET A 1 14.48 -8.44 17.16
CA MET A 1 14.54 -6.99 16.83
C MET A 1 13.73 -6.75 15.59
N VAL A 2 12.70 -5.89 15.65
CA VAL A 2 11.89 -5.56 14.48
C VAL A 2 12.64 -4.49 13.70
N PHE A 3 13.08 -4.82 12.49
CA PHE A 3 13.86 -3.90 11.65
C PHE A 3 12.92 -2.85 11.01
N GLU A 4 12.83 -1.69 11.66
CA GLU A 4 11.88 -0.62 11.33
C GLU A 4 12.05 -0.08 9.89
N GLU A 5 13.28 -0.05 9.39
CA GLU A 5 13.58 0.39 8.02
C GLU A 5 12.96 -0.54 6.97
N ALA A 6 13.02 -1.86 7.16
CA ALA A 6 12.36 -2.78 6.23
C ALA A 6 10.84 -2.65 6.33
N MET A 7 10.29 -2.45 7.54
CA MET A 7 8.84 -2.25 7.68
C MET A 7 8.37 -1.03 6.89
N ASN A 8 9.07 0.09 6.99
CA ASN A 8 8.73 1.29 6.23
C ASN A 8 8.85 1.06 4.70
N ARG A 9 9.89 0.36 4.22
CA ARG A 9 10.06 0.06 2.78
C ARG A 9 8.99 -0.89 2.24
N LEU A 10 8.55 -1.85 3.05
CA LEU A 10 7.62 -2.91 2.64
C LEU A 10 6.15 -2.51 2.78
N PHE A 11 5.80 -1.79 3.85
CA PHE A 11 4.40 -1.53 4.24
C PHE A 11 3.91 -0.10 3.98
N LYS A 12 4.79 0.89 3.77
CA LYS A 12 4.41 2.28 3.48
C LYS A 12 3.96 2.47 2.02
N LYS A 13 3.07 1.59 1.56
CA LYS A 13 2.50 1.53 0.21
C LYS A 13 1.00 1.35 0.32
N LYS A 14 0.27 1.97 -0.60
CA LYS A 14 -1.18 1.79 -0.74
C LYS A 14 -1.46 0.80 -1.87
N ILE A 15 -2.52 0.00 -1.74
CA ILE A 15 -2.96 -0.98 -2.72
C ILE A 15 -4.31 -0.52 -3.26
N CYS A 16 -4.48 -0.54 -4.58
CA CYS A 16 -5.76 -0.23 -5.18
C CYS A 16 -6.77 -1.36 -4.92
N LEU A 17 -7.99 -1.03 -4.51
CA LEU A 17 -9.06 -2.00 -4.29
C LEU A 17 -9.66 -2.55 -5.60
N ARG A 18 -9.41 -1.90 -6.75
CA ARG A 18 -9.94 -2.31 -8.05
C ARG A 18 -8.96 -3.15 -8.88
N CYS A 19 -7.69 -2.75 -8.91
CA CYS A 19 -6.67 -3.40 -9.76
C CYS A 19 -5.48 -3.99 -8.99
N ASN A 20 -5.51 -3.95 -7.65
CA ASN A 20 -4.43 -4.40 -6.77
C ASN A 20 -3.04 -3.79 -7.03
N ALA A 21 -2.96 -2.70 -7.81
CA ALA A 21 -1.71 -2.00 -8.06
C ALA A 21 -1.14 -1.38 -6.78
N ARG A 22 0.18 -1.44 -6.63
CA ARG A 22 0.92 -0.78 -5.55
C ARG A 22 1.13 0.70 -5.93
N ASN A 23 0.58 1.58 -5.11
CA ASN A 23 0.66 3.02 -5.24
C ASN A 23 1.48 3.62 -4.07
N PRO A 24 2.11 4.78 -4.27
CA PRO A 24 2.84 5.46 -3.20
C PRO A 24 1.88 5.94 -2.10
N TRP A 25 2.41 6.17 -0.89
CA TRP A 25 1.60 6.59 0.26
C TRP A 25 0.85 7.91 0.04
N ARG A 26 1.43 8.85 -0.72
CA ARG A 26 0.82 10.14 -1.07
C ARG A 26 -0.11 10.09 -2.28
N ALA A 27 -0.35 8.92 -2.88
CA ALA A 27 -1.31 8.82 -3.98
C ALA A 27 -2.75 8.97 -3.47
N GLU A 28 -3.50 9.84 -4.15
CA GLU A 28 -4.97 9.99 -3.99
C GLU A 28 -5.73 9.11 -4.98
N LYS A 29 -5.13 8.80 -6.13
CA LYS A 29 -5.70 7.94 -7.17
C LYS A 29 -4.72 6.88 -7.65
N CYS A 30 -5.24 5.75 -8.11
CA CYS A 30 -4.41 4.70 -8.66
C CYS A 30 -3.77 5.15 -9.98
N ARG A 31 -2.44 5.00 -10.09
CA ARG A 31 -1.68 5.35 -11.31
C ARG A 31 -2.05 4.53 -12.54
N LYS A 32 -2.62 3.33 -12.38
CA LYS A 32 -3.02 2.45 -13.48
C LYS A 32 -4.46 2.67 -13.93
N CYS A 33 -5.42 2.66 -13.01
CA CYS A 33 -6.85 2.65 -13.35
C CYS A 33 -7.60 3.93 -12.98
N GLY A 34 -6.94 4.94 -12.40
CA GLY A 34 -7.57 6.18 -11.96
C GLY A 34 -8.48 6.06 -10.73
N TYR A 35 -8.69 4.86 -10.18
CA TYR A 35 -9.59 4.63 -9.04
C TYR A 35 -9.07 5.28 -7.75
N SER A 36 -9.95 6.00 -7.03
CA SER A 36 -9.61 6.83 -5.88
C SER A 36 -9.53 6.06 -4.56
N LYS A 37 -10.19 4.90 -4.44
CA LYS A 37 -10.15 4.11 -3.20
C LYS A 37 -8.90 3.22 -3.17
N LEU A 38 -7.92 3.68 -2.40
CA LEU A 38 -6.66 3.00 -2.14
C LEU A 38 -6.59 2.60 -0.66
N ARG A 39 -6.36 1.31 -0.36
CA ARG A 39 -6.19 0.82 1.01
C ARG A 39 -4.71 0.79 1.43
N PRO A 40 -4.36 0.99 2.69
CA PRO A 40 -3.00 0.71 3.16
C PRO A 40 -2.69 -0.80 3.05
N LYS A 41 -1.41 -1.13 2.82
CA LYS A 41 -0.96 -2.52 2.92
C LYS A 41 -0.99 -2.93 4.40
N ALA A 42 -1.57 -4.10 4.69
CA ALA A 42 -1.62 -4.64 6.04
C ALA A 42 -0.20 -4.87 6.56
N LYS A 43 0.07 -4.40 7.79
CA LYS A 43 1.36 -4.59 8.48
C LYS A 43 1.45 -5.96 9.13
N GLU A 44 0.33 -6.47 9.60
CA GLU A 44 0.22 -7.80 10.20
C GLU A 44 -0.25 -8.83 9.16
N PRO A 45 0.28 -10.06 9.22
CA PRO A 45 -0.28 -11.17 8.48
C PRO A 45 -1.72 -11.38 8.94
N ARG A 46 -2.64 -11.59 7.98
CA ARG A 46 -4.00 -12.03 8.32
C ARG A 46 -3.93 -13.54 8.46
N GLY A 47 -3.65 -14.00 9.69
CA GLY A 47 -3.82 -15.38 10.13
C GLY A 47 -5.18 -15.54 10.77
#